data_AF-E0XNV3-F1
#
_entry.id   AF-E0XNV3-F1
#
_cell.length_a   1.000
_cell.length_b   1.000
_cell.length_c   1.000
_cell.angle_alpha   90.00
_cell.angle_beta   90.00
_cell.angle_gamma   90.00
#
_symmetry.space_group_name_H-M   'P 1'
#
loop_
_entity.id
_entity.type
_entity.pdbx_description
1 polymer ?
#
loop_
_entity_poly.entity_id
_entity_poly.type
_entity_poly.pdbx_seq_one_letter_code
_entity_poly.pdbx_strand_id
1 'polypeptide(L)'
;MEAEGHARIAAAAASLLNCPAFGQMVGHLSPSGSPKFDPLVLPRSNHTLQDDLLHLGCTASTVEALLSTYEVAEARLAEHMRWTFNDALAQLAAVMNAEDRDVLERVDDALRQRFAREYLSASDECRRDVLAEVAAAKARYSASAT
;
A
#
# COMPACT_ATOMS: atom_id res chain seq x y z
N MET A 1 -20.99 9.82 -28.55
CA MET A 1 -21.30 11.11 -27.89
C MET A 1 -20.43 11.38 -26.64
N GLU A 2 -19.73 10.38 -26.08
CA GLU A 2 -18.90 10.56 -24.87
C GLU A 2 -17.49 11.12 -25.13
N ALA A 3 -16.86 10.80 -26.27
CA ALA A 3 -15.53 11.29 -26.61
C ALA A 3 -15.46 12.84 -26.75
N GLU A 4 -16.55 13.44 -27.20
CA GLU A 4 -16.66 14.89 -27.37
C GLU A 4 -16.75 15.64 -26.01
N GLY A 5 -17.37 15.00 -25.01
CA GLY A 5 -17.42 15.52 -23.63
C GLY A 5 -16.04 15.51 -22.98
N HIS A 6 -15.29 14.40 -23.11
CA HIS A 6 -13.93 14.29 -22.60
C HIS A 6 -12.97 15.28 -23.28
N ALA A 7 -13.11 15.49 -24.59
CA ALA A 7 -12.30 16.46 -25.32
C ALA A 7 -12.55 17.91 -24.85
N ARG A 8 -13.81 18.28 -24.57
CA ARG A 8 -14.13 19.62 -24.03
C ARG A 8 -13.61 19.83 -22.62
N ILE A 9 -13.69 18.80 -21.76
CA ILE A 9 -13.13 18.86 -20.40
C ILE A 9 -11.60 19.03 -20.44
N ALA A 10 -10.91 18.25 -21.29
CA ALA A 10 -9.47 18.35 -21.47
C ALA A 10 -9.04 19.73 -22.00
N ALA A 11 -9.78 20.29 -22.97
CA ALA A 11 -9.52 21.62 -23.50
C ALA A 11 -9.75 22.73 -22.45
N ALA A 12 -10.80 22.61 -21.63
CA ALA A 12 -11.08 23.57 -20.56
C ALA A 12 -10.01 23.51 -19.46
N ALA A 13 -9.57 22.31 -19.07
CA ALA A 13 -8.49 22.12 -18.11
C ALA A 13 -7.16 22.70 -18.62
N ALA A 14 -6.82 22.47 -19.89
CA ALA A 14 -5.62 23.04 -20.50
C ALA A 14 -5.67 24.58 -20.54
N SER A 15 -6.84 25.16 -20.83
CA SER A 15 -7.02 26.62 -20.85
C SER A 15 -6.86 27.25 -19.46
N LEU A 16 -7.37 26.59 -18.41
CA LEU A 16 -7.19 27.01 -17.02
C LEU A 16 -5.72 26.92 -16.58
N LEU A 17 -5.03 25.82 -16.91
CA LEU A 17 -3.62 25.61 -16.57
C LEU A 17 -2.68 26.61 -17.28
N ASN A 18 -3.06 27.04 -18.49
CA ASN A 18 -2.30 28.04 -19.26
C ASN A 18 -2.68 29.49 -18.91
N CYS A 19 -3.62 29.71 -17.98
CA CYS A 19 -4.03 31.05 -17.57
C CYS A 19 -2.96 31.69 -16.66
N PRO A 20 -2.37 32.84 -17.04
CA PRO A 20 -1.33 33.50 -16.25
C PRO A 20 -1.81 33.89 -14.84
N ALA A 21 -3.09 34.23 -14.70
CA ALA A 21 -3.70 34.57 -13.41
C ALA A 21 -3.76 33.37 -12.47
N PHE A 22 -3.97 32.15 -13.01
CA PHE A 22 -3.91 30.92 -12.22
C PHE A 22 -2.46 30.64 -11.77
N GLY A 23 -1.49 30.80 -12.67
CA GLY A 23 -0.07 30.67 -12.32
C GLY A 23 0.39 31.64 -11.23
N GLN A 24 -0.07 32.90 -11.27
CA GLN A 24 0.20 33.88 -10.22
C GLN A 24 -0.49 33.52 -8.90
N MET A 25 -1.75 33.10 -8.95
CA MET A 25 -2.49 32.68 -7.76
C MET A 25 -1.82 31.48 -7.05
N VAL A 26 -1.37 30.49 -7.81
CA VAL A 26 -0.62 29.33 -7.27
C VAL A 26 0.76 29.74 -6.77
N GLY A 27 1.43 30.68 -7.45
CA GLY A 27 2.73 31.21 -7.02
C GLY A 27 2.70 32.02 -5.71
N HIS A 28 1.54 32.51 -5.30
CA HIS A 28 1.31 33.19 -4.01
C HIS A 28 0.88 32.25 -2.88
N LEU A 29 0.58 30.98 -3.18
CA LEU A 29 0.43 29.99 -2.14
C LEU A 29 1.82 29.77 -1.54
N SER A 30 1.96 30.01 -0.24
CA SER A 30 3.13 29.53 0.49
C SER A 30 3.37 28.09 0.08
N PRO A 31 4.62 27.68 -0.27
CA PRO A 31 4.90 26.28 -0.49
C PRO A 31 4.38 25.57 0.76
N SER A 32 3.39 24.69 0.56
CA SER A 32 2.94 23.80 1.62
C SER A 32 4.17 22.99 1.98
N GLY A 33 4.92 23.49 2.94
CA GLY A 33 5.93 22.74 3.66
C GLY A 33 5.17 21.77 4.52
N SER A 34 4.48 20.83 3.88
CA SER A 34 4.04 19.62 4.55
C SER A 34 5.29 19.09 5.25
N PRO A 35 5.22 18.79 6.56
CA PRO A 35 6.34 18.18 7.24
C PRO A 35 6.75 16.97 6.41
N LYS A 36 7.98 17.00 5.90
CA LYS A 36 8.57 15.87 5.18
C LYS A 36 8.91 14.85 6.24
N PHE A 37 7.93 14.02 6.57
CA PHE A 37 8.16 12.83 7.37
C PHE A 37 9.01 11.85 6.56
N ASP A 38 9.93 11.18 7.23
CA ASP A 38 10.68 10.12 6.59
C ASP A 38 9.72 8.99 6.17
N PRO A 39 9.88 8.42 4.97
CA PRO A 39 8.99 7.38 4.49
C PRO A 39 8.99 6.17 5.44
N LEU A 40 7.85 5.50 5.57
CA LEU A 40 7.75 4.26 6.33
C LEU A 40 8.60 3.16 5.66
N VAL A 41 9.61 2.68 6.39
CA VAL A 41 10.41 1.52 6.02
C VAL A 41 9.76 0.28 6.64
N LEU A 42 9.23 -0.59 5.79
CA LEU A 42 8.61 -1.83 6.22
C LEU A 42 9.68 -2.94 6.34
N PRO A 43 9.58 -3.80 7.35
CA PRO A 43 10.46 -4.96 7.48
C PRO A 43 10.23 -5.92 6.32
N ARG A 44 11.25 -6.70 5.95
CA ARG A 44 11.05 -7.81 5.00
C ARG A 44 10.16 -8.86 5.63
N SER A 45 9.14 -9.34 4.92
CA SER A 45 8.50 -10.58 5.31
C SER A 45 9.46 -11.72 4.95
N ASN A 46 10.06 -12.36 5.96
CA ASN A 46 10.88 -13.54 5.74
C ASN A 46 9.94 -14.75 5.66
N HIS A 47 9.10 -14.81 4.62
CA HIS A 47 8.06 -15.83 4.52
C HIS A 47 8.61 -17.16 3.99
N THR A 48 8.12 -18.27 4.54
CA THR A 48 8.49 -19.65 4.14
C THR A 48 7.56 -20.22 3.06
N LEU A 49 6.77 -19.37 2.40
CA LEU A 49 5.68 -19.80 1.52
C LEU A 49 6.13 -20.77 0.43
N GLN A 50 7.30 -20.56 -0.18
CA GLN A 50 7.85 -21.46 -1.19
C GLN A 50 8.04 -22.88 -0.64
N ASP A 51 8.74 -23.00 0.50
CA ASP A 51 9.03 -24.29 1.12
C ASP A 51 7.75 -24.98 1.60
N ASP A 52 6.81 -24.20 2.16
CA ASP A 52 5.52 -24.71 2.62
C ASP A 52 4.68 -25.28 1.45
N LEU A 53 4.65 -24.60 0.31
CA LEU A 53 3.95 -25.07 -0.89
C LEU A 53 4.60 -26.32 -1.50
N LEU A 54 5.94 -26.37 -1.52
CA LEU A 54 6.67 -27.57 -1.94
C LEU A 54 6.36 -28.75 -1.02
N HIS A 55 6.28 -28.52 0.30
CA HIS A 55 5.93 -29.54 1.27
C HIS A 55 4.49 -30.07 1.10
N LEU A 56 3.57 -29.20 0.68
CA LEU A 56 2.21 -29.61 0.28
C LEU A 56 2.16 -30.41 -1.02
N GLY A 57 3.30 -30.55 -1.72
CA GLY A 57 3.43 -31.31 -2.96
C GLY A 57 3.00 -30.53 -4.20
N CYS A 58 2.99 -29.20 -4.15
CA CYS A 58 2.76 -28.38 -5.33
C CYS A 58 3.88 -28.57 -6.36
N THR A 59 3.53 -28.55 -7.65
CA THR A 59 4.53 -28.53 -8.72
C THR A 59 5.26 -27.19 -8.75
N ALA A 60 6.47 -27.16 -9.32
CA ALA A 60 7.25 -25.93 -9.45
C ALA A 60 6.47 -24.79 -10.11
N SER A 61 5.70 -25.08 -11.17
CA SER A 61 4.87 -24.08 -11.85
C SER A 61 3.72 -23.54 -11.00
N THR A 62 3.08 -24.38 -10.18
CA THR A 62 2.06 -23.92 -9.23
C THR A 62 2.68 -23.08 -8.13
N VAL A 63 3.85 -23.47 -7.61
CA VAL A 63 4.58 -22.67 -6.61
C VAL A 63 4.93 -21.30 -7.17
N GLU A 64 5.49 -21.23 -8.38
CA GLU A 64 5.85 -19.97 -9.04
C GLU A 64 4.63 -19.05 -9.22
N ALA A 65 3.51 -19.57 -9.71
CA ALA A 65 2.29 -18.79 -9.91
C ALA A 65 1.73 -18.23 -8.58
N LEU A 66 1.73 -19.05 -7.52
CA LEU A 66 1.25 -18.64 -6.19
C LEU A 66 2.19 -17.63 -5.53
N LEU A 67 3.50 -17.83 -5.63
CA LEU A 67 4.50 -16.87 -5.13
C LEU A 67 4.36 -15.53 -5.84
N SER A 68 4.25 -15.51 -7.16
CA SER A 68 4.07 -14.26 -7.91
C SER A 68 2.80 -13.50 -7.47
N THR A 69 1.71 -14.23 -7.25
CA THR A 69 0.46 -13.64 -6.76
C THR A 69 0.61 -13.08 -5.34
N TYR A 70 1.30 -13.82 -4.47
CA TYR A 70 1.58 -13.41 -3.11
C TYR A 70 2.46 -12.15 -3.06
N GLU A 71 3.53 -12.09 -3.85
CA GLU A 71 4.43 -10.94 -3.95
C GLU A 71 3.70 -9.67 -4.41
N VAL A 72 2.76 -9.81 -5.37
CA VAL A 72 1.91 -8.69 -5.79
C VAL A 72 0.98 -8.24 -4.66
N ALA A 73 0.38 -9.18 -3.92
CA ALA A 73 -0.47 -8.86 -2.77
C ALA A 73 0.34 -8.17 -1.66
N GLU A 74 1.54 -8.64 -1.37
CA GLU A 74 2.46 -8.04 -0.40
C GLU A 74 2.90 -6.63 -0.82
N ALA A 75 3.22 -6.42 -2.09
CA ALA A 75 3.59 -5.11 -2.61
C ALA A 75 2.44 -4.09 -2.46
N ARG A 76 1.20 -4.52 -2.74
CA ARG A 76 -0.01 -3.69 -2.55
C ARG A 76 -0.27 -3.38 -1.09
N LEU A 77 -0.09 -4.38 -0.21
CA LEU A 77 -0.19 -4.18 1.24
C LEU A 77 0.85 -3.16 1.71
N ALA A 78 2.10 -3.28 1.25
CA ALA A 78 3.17 -2.36 1.59
C ALA A 78 2.87 -0.91 1.12
N GLU A 79 2.34 -0.76 -0.09
CA GLU A 79 1.90 0.54 -0.60
C GLU A 79 0.76 1.13 0.25
N HIS A 80 -0.25 0.32 0.57
CA HIS A 80 -1.36 0.73 1.41
C HIS A 80 -0.89 1.19 2.79
N MET A 81 -0.01 0.44 3.44
CA MET A 81 0.54 0.80 4.76
C MET A 81 1.31 2.12 4.71
N ARG A 82 2.13 2.35 3.68
CA ARG A 82 2.85 3.63 3.50
C ARG A 82 1.89 4.80 3.28
N TRP A 83 0.86 4.59 2.46
CA TRP A 83 -0.13 5.62 2.18
C TRP A 83 -0.89 6.02 3.46
N THR A 84 -1.42 5.03 4.18
CA THR A 84 -2.17 5.26 5.43
C THR A 84 -1.29 5.88 6.52
N PHE A 85 -0.03 5.46 6.63
CA PHE A 85 0.94 6.09 7.54
C PHE A 85 1.15 7.58 7.24
N ASN A 86 1.41 7.91 5.96
CA ASN A 86 1.63 9.28 5.55
C ASN A 86 0.39 10.15 5.75
N ASP A 87 -0.80 9.61 5.46
CA ASP A 87 -2.08 10.28 5.68
C ASP A 87 -2.31 10.56 7.17
N ALA A 88 -2.09 9.57 8.04
CA ALA A 88 -2.21 9.74 9.48
C ALA A 88 -1.26 10.84 10.01
N LEU A 89 0.00 10.85 9.56
CA LEU A 89 0.96 11.88 9.95
C LEU A 89 0.60 13.27 9.43
N ALA A 90 0.11 13.37 8.20
CA ALA A 90 -0.35 14.64 7.64
C ALA A 90 -1.54 15.21 8.42
N GLN A 91 -2.49 14.35 8.80
CA GLN A 91 -3.65 14.75 9.62
C GLN A 91 -3.22 15.21 11.01
N LEU A 92 -2.26 14.53 11.63
CA LEU A 92 -1.71 14.92 12.94
C LEU A 92 -0.94 16.24 12.84
N ALA A 93 -0.08 16.41 11.84
CA ALA A 93 0.63 17.66 11.61
C ALA A 93 -0.30 18.86 11.42
N ALA A 94 -1.45 18.67 10.78
CA ALA A 94 -2.41 19.74 10.50
C ALA A 94 -3.07 20.30 11.77
N VAL A 95 -3.07 19.56 12.89
CA VAL A 95 -3.71 19.98 14.15
C VAL A 95 -2.72 20.33 15.26
N MET A 96 -1.41 20.13 15.03
CA MET A 96 -0.36 20.32 16.03
C MET A 96 0.33 21.68 15.89
N ASN A 97 0.65 22.29 17.04
CA ASN A 97 1.36 23.57 17.09
C ASN A 97 2.88 23.35 17.17
N ALA A 98 3.65 24.44 17.04
CA ALA A 98 5.11 24.39 17.11
C ALA A 98 5.65 23.85 18.46
N GLU A 99 4.89 23.99 19.53
CA GLU A 99 5.21 23.49 20.88
C GLU A 99 5.01 21.97 21.01
N ASP A 100 4.22 21.35 20.11
CA ASP A 100 3.90 19.93 20.17
C ASP A 100 4.90 19.04 19.42
N ARG A 101 6.05 19.59 19.01
CA ARG A 101 7.03 18.88 18.17
C ARG A 101 7.50 17.56 18.79
N ASP A 102 7.80 17.56 20.09
CA ASP A 102 8.25 16.36 20.83
C ASP A 102 7.13 15.32 20.99
N VAL A 103 5.86 15.74 20.87
CA VAL A 103 4.71 14.82 20.84
C VAL A 103 4.60 14.20 19.46
N LEU A 104 4.80 14.98 18.39
CA LEU A 104 4.71 14.51 17.01
C LEU A 104 5.78 13.44 16.73
N GLU A 105 7.00 13.64 17.21
CA GLU A 105 8.10 12.67 17.07
C GLU A 105 7.78 11.34 17.79
N ARG A 106 7.27 11.39 19.03
CA ARG A 106 6.84 10.19 19.74
C ARG A 106 5.67 9.46 19.07
N VAL A 107 4.76 10.22 18.46
CA VAL A 107 3.63 9.64 17.71
C VAL A 107 4.12 9.03 16.40
N ASP A 108 5.07 9.66 15.70
CA ASP A 108 5.71 9.09 14.50
C ASP A 108 6.34 7.72 14.81
N ASP A 109 7.16 7.64 15.86
CA ASP A 109 7.78 6.38 16.30
C ASP A 109 6.75 5.30 16.64
N ALA A 110 5.71 5.65 17.39
CA ALA A 110 4.65 4.73 17.75
C ALA A 110 3.88 4.23 16.52
N LEU A 111 3.59 5.11 15.56
CA LEU A 111 2.94 4.76 14.30
C LEU A 111 3.84 3.84 13.47
N ARG A 112 5.14 4.15 13.33
CA ARG A 112 6.09 3.29 12.59
C ARG A 112 6.10 1.87 13.14
N GLN A 113 6.18 1.71 14.47
CA GLN A 113 6.16 0.40 15.12
C GLN A 113 4.83 -0.33 14.89
N ARG A 114 3.71 0.39 14.99
CA ARG A 114 2.37 -0.17 14.78
C ARG A 114 2.21 -0.67 13.35
N PHE A 115 2.49 0.18 12.36
CA PHE A 115 2.35 -0.18 10.95
C PHE A 115 3.30 -1.30 10.53
N ALA A 116 4.53 -1.35 11.06
CA ALA A 116 5.43 -2.48 10.84
C ALA A 116 4.85 -3.80 11.37
N ARG A 117 4.21 -3.78 12.54
CA ARG A 117 3.57 -4.96 13.14
C ARG A 117 2.32 -5.38 12.35
N GLU A 118 1.48 -4.43 11.99
CA GLU A 118 0.28 -4.68 11.18
C GLU A 118 0.64 -5.27 9.81
N TYR A 119 1.68 -4.74 9.16
CA TYR A 119 2.22 -5.28 7.92
C TYR A 119 2.65 -6.75 8.05
N LEU A 120 3.47 -7.08 9.06
CA LEU A 120 3.92 -8.46 9.29
C LEU A 120 2.75 -9.40 9.61
N SER A 121 1.79 -8.95 10.42
CA SER A 121 0.61 -9.74 10.76
C SER A 121 -0.25 -10.05 9.53
N ALA A 122 -0.52 -9.03 8.70
CA ALA A 122 -1.33 -9.19 7.49
C ALA A 122 -0.61 -10.03 6.42
N SER A 123 0.71 -9.88 6.29
CA SER A 123 1.53 -10.72 5.40
C SER A 123 1.52 -12.19 5.82
N ASP A 124 1.62 -12.50 7.13
CA ASP A 124 1.52 -13.87 7.62
C ASP A 124 0.09 -14.44 7.51
N GLU A 125 -0.93 -13.63 7.76
CA GLU A 125 -2.32 -14.04 7.55
C GLU A 125 -2.58 -14.42 6.09
N CYS A 126 -2.18 -13.57 5.14
CA CYS A 126 -2.28 -13.87 3.72
C CYS A 126 -1.54 -15.17 3.35
N ARG A 127 -0.36 -15.40 3.93
CA ARG A 127 0.40 -16.65 3.71
C ARG A 127 -0.38 -17.86 4.20
N ARG A 128 -0.96 -17.79 5.41
CA ARG A 128 -1.78 -18.87 5.98
C ARG A 128 -3.01 -19.16 5.13
N ASP A 129 -3.67 -18.12 4.60
CA ASP A 129 -4.84 -18.27 3.75
C ASP A 129 -4.51 -18.97 2.43
N VAL A 130 -3.39 -18.59 1.79
CA VAL A 130 -2.90 -19.28 0.58
C VAL A 130 -2.66 -20.77 0.86
N LEU A 131 -1.98 -21.09 1.97
CA LEU A 131 -1.69 -22.49 2.33
C LEU A 131 -2.97 -23.29 2.65
N ALA A 132 -3.92 -22.67 3.35
CA ALA A 132 -5.21 -23.28 3.67
C ALA A 132 -6.01 -23.58 2.40
N GLU A 133 -6.07 -22.65 1.45
CA GLU A 133 -6.79 -22.84 0.19
C GLU A 133 -6.14 -23.94 -0.66
N VAL A 134 -4.80 -23.99 -0.73
CA VAL A 134 -4.07 -25.06 -1.44
C VAL A 134 -4.36 -26.42 -0.82
N ALA A 135 -4.31 -26.54 0.51
CA ALA A 135 -4.64 -27.78 1.20
C ALA A 135 -6.09 -28.20 0.95
N ALA A 136 -7.04 -27.25 0.99
CA ALA A 136 -8.44 -27.50 0.70
C ALA A 136 -8.69 -27.91 -0.76
N ALA A 137 -8.00 -27.28 -1.72
CA ALA A 137 -8.04 -27.65 -3.14
C ALA A 137 -7.54 -29.09 -3.36
N LYS A 138 -6.42 -29.46 -2.72
CA LYS A 138 -5.87 -30.81 -2.77
C LYS A 138 -6.86 -31.85 -2.23
N ALA A 139 -7.45 -31.59 -1.05
CA ALA A 139 -8.44 -32.49 -0.45
C ALA A 139 -9.67 -32.70 -1.35
N ARG A 140 -10.20 -31.63 -1.95
CA ARG A 140 -11.32 -31.69 -2.91
C ARG A 140 -10.99 -32.55 -4.12
N TYR A 141 -9.78 -32.41 -4.68
CA TYR A 141 -9.36 -33.19 -5.83
C TYR A 141 -9.21 -34.68 -5.47
N SER A 142 -8.57 -34.99 -4.34
CA SER A 142 -8.41 -36.37 -3.87
C SER A 142 -9.75 -37.07 -3.62
N ALA A 143 -10.73 -36.38 -3.05
CA ALA A 143 -12.07 -36.92 -2.83
C ALA A 143 -12.89 -37.12 -4.12
N SER A 144 -12.57 -36.39 -5.19
CA SER A 144 -13.25 -36.51 -6.49
C SER A 144 -12.61 -37.55 -7.41
N ALA A 145 -11.39 -37.98 -7.08
CA ALA A 145 -10.62 -38.96 -7.86
C ALA A 145 -10.82 -40.41 -7.38
N THR A 146 -11.58 -40.60 -6.30
CA THR A 146 -12.02 -41.90 -5.75
C THR A 146 -13.47 -42.17 -6.12
#